data_AF-A0AAJ1MF72-F1
#
_entry.id   AF-A0AAJ1MF72-F1
#
_cell.length_a   1.000
_cell.length_b   1.000
_cell.length_c   1.000
_cell.angle_alpha   90.00
_cell.angle_beta   90.00
_cell.angle_gamma   90.00
#
_symmetry.space_group_name_H-M   'P 1'
#
loop_
_entity.id
_entity.type
_entity.pdbx_description
1 polymer ?
#
loop_
_entity_poly.entity_id
_entity_poly.type
_entity_poly.pdbx_seq_one_letter_code
_entity_poly.pdbx_strand_id
1 'polypeptide(L)' 'MSPRGRLIVTPGGPWRLYQHIELPGWEMLGTVQRGGDVGALARNTLSGQLCMLRGGAASTLDQRKVLAALQTARAV' A
#
# COMPACT_ATOMS: atom_id res chain seq x y z
N MET A 1 -17.85 0.66 10.73
CA MET A 1 -17.05 -0.58 10.84
C MET A 1 -16.92 -1.17 9.44
N SER A 2 -15.91 -0.74 8.67
CA SER A 2 -15.81 -1.09 7.23
C SER A 2 -15.38 -2.55 7.05
N PRO A 3 -15.94 -3.26 6.05
CA PRO A 3 -15.90 -4.72 5.96
C PRO A 3 -14.47 -5.25 5.83
N ARG A 4 -14.30 -6.51 6.25
CA ARG A 4 -13.07 -7.30 6.34
C ARG A 4 -12.44 -7.62 4.96
N GLY A 5 -12.30 -6.62 4.09
CA GLY A 5 -11.79 -6.78 2.73
C GLY A 5 -10.40 -7.42 2.73
N ARG A 6 -10.22 -8.43 1.86
CA ARG A 6 -8.93 -9.01 1.54
C ARG A 6 -8.01 -7.91 1.04
N LEU A 7 -6.79 -7.88 1.57
CA LEU A 7 -5.76 -6.94 1.20
C LEU A 7 -4.72 -7.72 0.40
N ILE A 8 -4.55 -7.37 -0.87
CA ILE A 8 -3.59 -8.00 -1.77
C ILE A 8 -2.46 -7.00 -1.97
N VAL A 9 -1.22 -7.45 -1.82
CA VAL A 9 -0.04 -6.62 -2.02
C VAL A 9 0.80 -7.23 -3.12
N THR A 10 1.26 -6.38 -4.04
CA THR A 10 2.21 -6.74 -5.08
C THR A 10 3.49 -5.93 -4.87
N PRO A 11 4.49 -6.49 -4.16
CA PRO A 11 5.78 -5.83 -3.96
C PRO A 11 6.43 -5.51 -5.31
N GLY A 12 6.99 -4.31 -5.47
CA GLY A 12 7.59 -3.87 -6.73
C GLY A 12 6.61 -3.67 -7.89
N GLY A 13 5.29 -3.80 -7.65
CA GLY A 13 4.26 -3.56 -8.65
C GLY A 13 4.29 -2.12 -9.20
N PRO A 14 3.59 -1.84 -10.33
CA PRO A 14 3.67 -0.57 -11.06
C PRO A 14 2.95 0.57 -10.33
N TRP A 15 3.52 1.01 -9.21
CA TRP A 15 2.96 2.03 -8.33
C TRP A 15 2.83 3.40 -9.02
N ARG A 16 3.69 3.66 -10.01
CA ARG A 16 3.68 4.88 -10.83
C ARG A 16 2.38 5.12 -11.59
N LEU A 17 1.55 4.08 -11.77
CA LEU A 17 0.21 4.21 -12.36
C LEU A 17 -0.78 4.93 -11.43
N TYR A 18 -0.57 4.84 -10.12
CA TYR A 18 -1.48 5.38 -9.11
C TYR A 18 -0.93 6.64 -8.44
N GLN A 19 0.38 6.87 -8.58
CA GLN A 19 1.09 7.98 -7.99
C GLN A 19 2.21 8.45 -8.94
N HIS A 20 2.06 9.66 -9.47
CA HIS A 20 3.00 10.20 -10.47
C HIS A 20 4.36 10.61 -9.89
N ILE A 21 4.41 10.96 -8.60
CA ILE A 21 5.63 11.45 -7.94
C ILE A 21 5.96 10.62 -6.71
N GLU A 22 7.25 10.38 -6.51
CA GLU A 22 7.76 9.90 -5.23
C GLU A 22 7.59 11.02 -4.21
N LEU A 23 6.83 10.76 -3.15
CA LEU A 23 6.62 11.73 -2.10
C LEU A 23 7.84 11.74 -1.18
N PRO A 24 8.45 12.91 -0.90
CA PRO A 24 9.53 13.01 0.09
C PRO A 24 9.08 12.46 1.45
N GLY A 25 9.90 11.61 2.07
CA GLY A 25 9.56 10.95 3.34
C GLY A 25 8.61 9.76 3.18
N TRP A 26 8.42 9.26 1.95
CA TRP A 26 7.68 8.04 1.68
C TRP A 26 8.53 7.08 0.86
N GLU A 27 8.43 5.81 1.20
CA GLU A 27 9.06 4.73 0.49
C GLU A 27 7.99 3.95 -0.28
N MET A 28 8.10 3.95 -1.60
CA MET A 28 7.17 3.24 -2.48
C MET A 28 7.53 1.75 -2.51
N LEU A 29 6.63 0.90 -2.02
CA LEU A 29 6.87 -0.55 -1.88
C LEU A 29 6.26 -1.37 -3.01
N GLY A 30 5.33 -0.80 -3.78
CA GLY A 30 4.64 -1.49 -4.87
C GLY A 30 3.17 -1.08 -4.94
N THR A 31 2.28 -2.02 -5.20
CA THR A 31 0.83 -1.76 -5.27
C THR A 31 0.08 -2.53 -4.20
N VAL A 32 -1.08 -1.99 -3.81
CA VAL A 32 -2.01 -2.61 -2.89
C VAL A 32 -3.41 -2.57 -3.46
N GLN A 33 -4.16 -3.65 -3.27
CA GLN A 33 -5.58 -3.73 -3.53
C GLN A 33 -6.32 -4.00 -2.22
N ARG A 34 -7.36 -3.21 -1.94
CA ARG A 34 -8.23 -3.31 -0.76
C ARG A 34 -9.67 -3.40 -1.24
N GLY A 35 -10.20 -4.61 -1.37
CA GLY A 35 -11.52 -4.81 -1.98
C GLY A 35 -11.51 -4.41 -3.46
N GLY A 36 -12.37 -3.47 -3.86
CA GLY A 36 -12.41 -2.93 -5.24
C GLY A 36 -11.42 -1.80 -5.52
N ASP A 37 -10.75 -1.29 -4.49
CA ASP A 37 -9.81 -0.18 -4.57
C ASP A 37 -8.39 -0.69 -4.88
N VAL A 38 -7.71 -0.12 -5.88
CA VAL A 38 -6.27 -0.34 -6.13
C VAL A 38 -5.50 0.98 -5.99
N GLY A 39 -4.28 0.94 -5.47
CA GLY A 39 -3.42 2.10 -5.31
C GLY A 39 -1.95 1.73 -5.12
N ALA A 40 -1.11 2.75 -5.02
CA ALA A 40 0.29 2.58 -4.66
C ALA A 40 0.42 2.26 -3.16
N LEU A 41 1.22 1.26 -2.83
CA LEU A 41 1.61 0.94 -1.46
C LEU A 41 2.84 1.76 -1.11
N ALA A 42 2.72 2.60 -0.09
CA ALA A 42 3.82 3.39 0.42
C ALA A 42 3.97 3.23 1.93
N ARG A 43 5.21 3.28 2.42
CA ARG A 43 5.54 3.40 3.83
C ARG A 43 5.94 4.84 4.12
N ASN A 44 5.30 5.46 5.10
CA ASN A 44 5.77 6.73 5.62
C ASN A 44 7.06 6.49 6.41
N THR A 45 8.18 7.15 6.07
CA THR A 45 9.47 6.90 6.72
C THR A 45 9.58 7.53 8.11
N LEU A 46 8.75 8.52 8.42
CA LEU A 46 8.69 9.17 9.74
C LEU A 46 7.89 8.34 10.74
N SER A 47 6.70 7.86 10.34
CA SER A 47 5.81 7.10 11.24
C SER A 47 5.91 5.58 11.10
N GLY A 48 6.56 5.08 10.05
CA GLY A 48 6.61 3.66 9.70
C GLY A 48 5.29 3.08 9.18
N GLN A 49 4.22 3.90 9.07
CA GLN A 49 2.90 3.42 8.70
C GLN A 49 2.80 3.11 7.21
N LEU A 50 2.16 1.99 6.91
CA LEU A 50 1.81 1.58 5.56
C LEU A 50 0.48 2.18 5.12
N CYS A 51 0.50 2.88 3.99
CA CYS A 51 -0.64 3.58 3.43
C CYS A 51 -0.83 3.24 1.95
N MET A 52 -2.06 3.40 1.51
CA MET A 52 -2.44 3.40 0.09
C MET A 52 -2.44 4.84 -0.40
N LEU A 53 -1.69 5.12 -1.46
CA LEU A 53 -1.67 6.39 -2.17
C LEU A 53 -2.45 6.26 -3.48
N ARG A 54 -3.35 7.22 -3.74
CA ARG A 54 -4.10 7.32 -4.99
C ARG A 54 -4.48 8.76 -5.27
N GLY A 55 -4.09 9.28 -6.43
CA GLY A 55 -4.60 10.57 -6.93
C GLY A 55 -4.44 11.73 -5.94
N GLY A 56 -3.34 11.76 -5.18
CA GLY A 56 -3.07 12.78 -4.16
C GLY A 56 -3.68 12.51 -2.77
N ALA A 57 -4.49 11.45 -2.61
CA ALA A 57 -5.01 11.04 -1.30
C ALA A 57 -4.18 9.91 -0.69
N ALA A 58 -3.91 10.01 0.62
CA ALA A 58 -3.29 8.96 1.42
C ALA A 58 -4.32 8.33 2.35
N SER A 59 -4.45 7.00 2.31
CA SER A 59 -5.34 6.23 3.18
C SER A 59 -4.54 5.21 3.98
N THR A 60 -4.58 5.32 5.31
CA THR A 60 -3.91 4.36 6.18
C THR A 60 -4.51 2.97 6.04
N LEU A 61 -3.66 1.96 5.98
CA LEU A 61 -4.06 0.56 5.93
C LEU A 61 -4.06 -0.07 7.33
N ASP A 62 -4.81 -1.15 7.50
CA ASP A 62 -4.67 -2.01 8.66
C ASP A 62 -3.27 -2.65 8.62
N GLN A 63 -2.40 -2.22 9.55
CA GLN A 63 -0.98 -2.58 9.57
C GLN A 63 -0.79 -4.10 9.68
N ARG A 64 -1.62 -4.79 10.45
CA ARG A 64 -1.51 -6.25 10.63
C ARG A 64 -1.80 -6.97 9.32
N LYS A 65 -2.83 -6.54 8.59
CA LYS A 65 -3.22 -7.16 7.32
C LYS A 65 -2.21 -6.90 6.20
N VAL A 66 -1.73 -5.67 6.07
CA VAL A 66 -0.76 -5.33 5.02
C VAL A 66 0.59 -5.98 5.28
N LEU A 67 1.03 -6.11 6.54
CA LEU A 67 2.25 -6.84 6.89
C LEU A 67 2.10 -8.35 6.58
N ALA A 68 0.98 -8.97 6.92
CA ALA A 68 0.72 -10.37 6.58
C ALA A 68 0.68 -10.60 5.06
N ALA A 69 0.05 -9.68 4.32
CA ALA A 69 0.01 -9.72 2.85
C ALA A 69 1.41 -9.52 2.23
N LEU A 70 2.22 -8.60 2.77
CA LEU A 70 3.60 -8.39 2.36
C LEU A 70 4.47 -9.63 2.61
N GLN A 71 4.32 -10.27 3.77
CA GLN A 71 5.03 -11.52 4.09
C GLN A 71 4.65 -12.63 3.12
N THR A 72 3.35 -12.80 2.87
CA THR A 72 2.85 -13.80 1.91
C THR A 72 3.37 -13.54 0.50
N ALA A 73 3.36 -12.29 0.05
CA ALA A 73 3.80 -11.91 -1.30
C ALA A 73 5.31 -11.99 -1.51
N ARG A 74 6.13 -11.99 -0.44
CA ARG A 74 7.59 -12.17 -0.51
C ARG A 74 8.03 -13.63 -0.37
N ALA A 75 7.16 -14.49 0.16
CA ALA A 75 7.43 -15.92 0.31
C ALA A 75 7.22 -16.72 -0.98
N VAL A 76 6.71 -16.06 -2.03
CA VAL A 76 6.52 -16.56 -3.39
C VAL A 76 7.56 -15.92 -4.30
#